data_AF-A0A1S8BET9-F1
#
_entry.id   AF-A0A1S8BET9-F1
#
_cell.length_a   1.000
_cell.length_b   1.000
_cell.length_c   1.000
_cell.angle_alpha   90.00
_cell.angle_beta   90.00
_cell.angle_gamma   90.00
#
_symmetry.space_group_name_H-M   'P 1'
#
loop_
_entity.id
_entity.type
_entity.pdbx_description
1 polymer ?
#
loop_
_entity_poly.entity_id
_entity_poly.type
_entity_poly.pdbx_seq_one_letter_code
_entity_poly.pdbx_strand_id
1 'polypeptide(L)'
;MPPQKKSPAKKDTTRRSFEQRKHQLAQDFLEELDMTITKGQISLLTAESGGVKLVWSKTLSTTAGRANWKKESMKVRENGMFSAHHKHHASIELAEKVIDDEDRLINVIAHEFCHLTNFMISNVRDNPHGKEFKEWAKKVSRAFSHRNVNVTTKHAYAIDYKYVWTCVSCGHEFKRHSKSIDPTKHRCGSCKSELVQTKPAVRRKDPNKGPNGYQVFMKENFQRIKRENEGKSHKDIMEIVGREYKETKIKQAKQVDVEDGLRGVTRAVEAVTLEN
;
A
#
# COMPACT_ATOMS: atom_id res chain seq x y z
N MET A 1 -15.85 -10.06 -23.44
CA MET A 1 -15.41 -8.65 -23.27
C MET A 1 -14.09 -8.64 -22.51
N PRO A 2 -13.04 -7.95 -22.99
CA PRO A 2 -11.79 -7.84 -22.25
C PRO A 2 -12.01 -6.97 -20.99
N PRO A 3 -11.36 -7.28 -19.86
CA PRO A 3 -11.54 -6.52 -18.62
C PRO A 3 -10.97 -5.11 -18.82
N GLN A 4 -11.83 -4.11 -18.69
CA GLN A 4 -11.45 -2.71 -18.81
C GLN A 4 -10.38 -2.37 -17.75
N LYS A 5 -9.17 -2.02 -18.21
CA LYS A 5 -8.08 -1.57 -17.34
C LYS A 5 -8.48 -0.24 -16.70
N LYS A 6 -8.83 -0.25 -15.41
CA LYS A 6 -9.12 0.95 -14.61
C LYS A 6 -7.93 1.93 -14.67
N SER A 7 -8.21 3.21 -14.94
CA SER A 7 -7.23 4.29 -15.05
C SER A 7 -6.42 4.48 -13.76
N PRO A 8 -5.10 4.76 -13.82
CA PRO A 8 -4.22 4.83 -12.66
C PRO A 8 -4.59 5.92 -11.64
N ALA A 9 -5.16 7.04 -12.08
CA ALA A 9 -5.60 8.13 -11.19
C ALA A 9 -6.79 7.74 -10.30
N LYS A 10 -7.72 6.92 -10.80
CA LYS A 10 -8.88 6.42 -10.02
C LYS A 10 -8.45 5.42 -8.94
N LYS A 11 -7.38 4.64 -9.18
CA LYS A 11 -6.84 3.69 -8.19
C LYS A 11 -6.23 4.41 -6.98
N ASP A 12 -5.54 5.53 -7.18
CA ASP A 12 -4.89 6.29 -6.11
C ASP A 12 -5.93 6.97 -5.18
N THR A 13 -7.00 7.53 -5.73
CA THR A 13 -8.07 8.15 -4.93
C THR A 13 -8.84 7.14 -4.08
N THR A 14 -9.25 5.99 -4.63
CA THR A 14 -9.90 4.91 -3.86
C THR A 14 -8.99 4.32 -2.78
N ARG A 15 -7.68 4.23 -3.04
CA ARG A 15 -6.74 3.75 -2.04
C ARG A 15 -6.63 4.73 -0.88
N ARG A 16 -6.48 6.03 -1.16
CA ARG A 16 -6.43 7.07 -0.12
C ARG A 16 -7.70 7.11 0.72
N SER A 17 -8.88 7.01 0.09
CA SER A 17 -10.13 6.97 0.82
C SER A 17 -10.22 5.72 1.69
N PHE A 18 -9.84 4.55 1.20
CA PHE A 18 -9.76 3.34 2.03
C PHE A 18 -8.82 3.51 3.22
N GLU A 19 -7.59 3.98 3.01
CA GLU A 19 -6.59 4.17 4.07
C GLU A 19 -7.08 5.10 5.19
N GLN A 20 -7.89 6.12 4.86
CA GLN A 20 -8.46 7.04 5.85
C GLN A 20 -9.50 6.39 6.77
N ARG A 21 -10.29 5.44 6.26
CA ARG A 21 -11.42 4.82 7.00
C ARG A 21 -11.19 3.36 7.41
N LYS A 22 -10.09 2.74 6.99
CA LYS A 22 -9.80 1.30 7.26
C LYS A 22 -9.85 0.94 8.75
N HIS A 23 -9.43 1.84 9.64
CA HIS A 23 -9.43 1.59 11.07
C HIS A 23 -10.85 1.53 11.64
N GLN A 24 -11.68 2.51 11.29
CA GLN A 24 -13.09 2.55 11.71
C GLN A 24 -13.86 1.37 11.12
N LEU A 25 -13.69 1.13 9.82
CA LEU A 25 -14.30 0.00 9.12
C LEU A 25 -13.95 -1.35 9.76
N ALA A 26 -12.70 -1.52 10.21
CA ALA A 26 -12.27 -2.73 10.91
C ALA A 26 -12.97 -2.89 12.27
N GLN A 27 -13.09 -1.81 13.03
CA GLN A 27 -13.75 -1.80 14.33
C GLN A 27 -15.24 -2.09 14.20
N ASP A 28 -15.94 -1.35 13.34
CA ASP A 28 -17.37 -1.51 13.09
C ASP A 28 -17.70 -2.94 12.66
N PHE A 29 -16.89 -3.48 11.75
CA PHE A 29 -17.13 -4.83 11.24
C PHE A 29 -16.84 -5.92 12.27
N LEU A 30 -15.85 -5.73 13.14
CA LEU A 30 -15.57 -6.67 14.24
C LEU A 30 -16.73 -6.71 15.26
N GLU A 31 -17.29 -5.54 15.59
CA GLU A 31 -18.46 -5.45 16.46
C GLU A 31 -19.69 -6.09 15.81
N GLU A 32 -19.93 -5.80 14.54
CA GLU A 32 -21.03 -6.41 13.76
C GLU A 32 -20.90 -7.94 13.69
N LEU A 33 -19.68 -8.47 13.49
CA LEU A 33 -19.39 -9.89 13.53
C LEU A 33 -19.76 -10.51 14.87
N ASP A 34 -19.28 -9.93 15.97
CA ASP A 34 -19.55 -10.46 17.31
C ASP A 34 -21.04 -10.41 17.65
N MET A 35 -21.71 -9.30 17.33
CA MET A 35 -23.15 -9.17 17.55
C MET A 35 -23.96 -10.15 16.71
N THR A 36 -23.59 -10.36 15.45
CA THR A 36 -24.35 -11.23 14.53
C THR A 36 -24.12 -12.71 14.83
N ILE A 37 -22.86 -13.10 15.04
CA ILE A 37 -22.42 -14.50 15.04
C ILE A 37 -22.43 -15.10 16.45
N THR A 38 -22.08 -14.30 17.45
CA THR A 38 -21.86 -14.74 18.83
C THR A 38 -22.70 -13.97 19.84
N LYS A 39 -23.57 -13.06 19.39
CA LYS A 39 -24.46 -12.26 20.24
C LYS A 39 -23.69 -11.46 21.31
N GLY A 40 -22.52 -10.95 20.96
CA GLY A 40 -21.68 -10.16 21.86
C GLY A 40 -20.82 -10.97 22.83
N GLN A 41 -20.80 -12.30 22.72
CA GLN A 41 -20.08 -13.17 23.66
C GLN A 41 -18.56 -12.92 23.64
N ILE A 42 -17.95 -12.59 22.49
CA ILE A 42 -16.51 -12.31 22.44
C ILE A 42 -16.18 -11.00 23.16
N SER A 43 -16.99 -9.96 22.94
CA SER A 43 -16.88 -8.68 23.64
C SER A 43 -17.07 -8.85 25.14
N LEU A 44 -18.05 -9.65 25.56
CA LEU A 44 -18.28 -9.96 26.97
C LEU A 44 -17.06 -10.65 27.60
N LEU A 45 -16.53 -11.69 26.96
CA LEU A 45 -15.37 -12.44 27.47
C LEU A 45 -14.10 -11.57 27.54
N THR A 46 -13.95 -10.60 26.64
CA THR A 46 -12.76 -9.73 26.58
C THR A 46 -12.95 -8.38 27.29
N ALA A 47 -14.13 -8.07 27.82
CA ALA A 47 -14.47 -6.76 28.39
C ALA A 47 -13.47 -6.29 29.45
N GLU A 48 -13.12 -7.17 30.40
CA GLU A 48 -12.16 -6.86 31.47
C GLU A 48 -10.71 -6.64 30.96
N SER A 49 -10.40 -7.08 29.75
CA SER A 49 -9.10 -6.89 29.10
C SER A 49 -9.06 -5.69 28.14
N GLY A 50 -10.18 -4.96 28.01
CA GLY A 50 -10.35 -3.84 27.10
C GLY A 50 -10.83 -4.23 25.70
N GLY A 51 -11.50 -5.37 25.55
CA GLY A 51 -12.01 -5.85 24.27
C GLY A 51 -10.95 -6.53 23.38
N VAL A 52 -11.37 -6.95 22.19
CA VAL A 52 -10.45 -7.48 21.16
C VAL A 52 -9.65 -6.32 20.56
N LYS A 53 -8.32 -6.39 20.64
CA LYS A 53 -7.45 -5.31 20.13
C LYS A 53 -7.13 -5.49 18.65
N LEU A 54 -7.41 -4.49 17.82
CA LEU A 54 -6.97 -4.44 16.41
C LEU A 54 -5.57 -3.83 16.30
N VAL A 55 -4.59 -4.63 15.88
CA VAL A 55 -3.17 -4.22 15.81
C VAL A 55 -2.69 -4.18 14.36
N TRP A 56 -2.37 -2.99 13.84
CA TRP A 56 -1.88 -2.84 12.48
C TRP A 56 -0.36 -3.01 12.41
N SER A 57 0.09 -3.95 11.59
CA SER A 57 1.48 -4.41 11.51
C SER A 57 2.12 -4.06 10.16
N LYS A 58 3.28 -3.40 10.23
CA LYS A 58 4.12 -3.05 9.06
C LYS A 58 5.07 -4.16 8.65
N THR A 59 5.29 -5.13 9.53
CA THR A 59 6.26 -6.23 9.37
C THR A 59 5.59 -7.54 8.98
N LEU A 60 4.32 -7.74 9.36
CA LEU A 60 3.53 -8.88 8.90
C LEU A 60 3.37 -8.83 7.38
N SER A 61 3.85 -9.86 6.71
CA SER A 61 3.93 -9.90 5.24
C SER A 61 3.74 -11.29 4.63
N THR A 62 3.73 -12.34 5.45
CA THR A 62 3.46 -13.72 5.02
C THR A 62 1.98 -14.07 5.10
N THR A 63 1.22 -13.42 5.99
CA THR A 63 -0.24 -13.53 6.12
C THR A 63 -0.85 -12.12 6.14
N ALA A 64 -2.15 -11.98 5.88
CA ALA A 64 -2.82 -10.68 6.01
C ALA A 64 -3.35 -10.43 7.41
N GLY A 65 -3.61 -11.48 8.18
CA GLY A 65 -4.02 -11.38 9.57
C GLY A 65 -3.41 -12.46 10.45
N ARG A 66 -3.53 -12.26 11.77
CA ARG A 66 -3.33 -13.27 12.82
C ARG A 66 -4.20 -12.96 14.05
N ALA A 67 -5.01 -13.91 14.46
CA ALA A 67 -5.65 -13.91 15.77
C ALA A 67 -4.68 -14.38 16.86
N ASN A 68 -4.58 -13.62 17.95
CA ASN A 68 -3.87 -14.00 19.15
C ASN A 68 -4.84 -14.02 20.32
N TRP A 69 -4.73 -15.05 21.16
CA TRP A 69 -5.52 -15.17 22.37
C TRP A 69 -4.72 -15.77 23.51
N LYS A 70 -4.93 -15.25 24.72
CA LYS A 70 -4.38 -15.75 25.97
C LYS A 70 -5.47 -15.77 27.05
N LYS A 71 -5.59 -16.90 27.75
CA LYS A 71 -6.43 -17.04 28.95
C LYS A 71 -5.55 -16.92 30.19
N GLU A 72 -5.87 -15.99 31.08
CA GLU A 72 -5.21 -15.83 32.37
C GLU A 72 -6.16 -16.29 33.48
N SER A 73 -5.73 -17.25 34.29
CA SER A 73 -6.52 -17.78 35.41
C SER A 73 -6.08 -17.14 36.71
N MET A 74 -7.00 -16.44 37.37
CA MET A 74 -6.79 -15.85 38.69
C MET A 74 -7.57 -16.65 39.73
N LYS A 75 -6.92 -16.98 40.84
CA LYS A 75 -7.61 -17.58 42.00
C LYS A 75 -8.23 -16.45 42.80
N VAL A 76 -9.55 -16.37 42.81
CA VAL A 76 -10.28 -15.43 43.65
C VAL A 76 -10.76 -16.19 44.88
N ARG A 77 -10.52 -15.62 46.06
CA ARG A 77 -11.01 -16.16 47.33
C ARG A 77 -12.21 -15.34 47.74
N GLU A 78 -13.39 -15.94 47.67
CA GLU A 78 -14.65 -15.31 48.07
C GLU A 78 -15.37 -16.25 49.03
N ASN A 79 -15.76 -15.74 50.20
CA ASN A 79 -16.40 -16.52 51.28
C ASN A 79 -15.63 -17.81 51.69
N GLY A 80 -14.30 -17.78 51.67
CA GLY A 80 -13.46 -18.93 52.04
C GLY A 80 -13.36 -20.02 50.96
N MET A 81 -14.08 -19.89 49.85
CA MET A 81 -14.05 -20.81 48.71
C MET A 81 -13.18 -20.22 47.58
N PHE A 82 -12.36 -21.05 46.94
CA PHE A 82 -11.54 -20.62 45.80
C PHE A 82 -12.34 -20.82 44.51
N SER A 83 -12.61 -19.72 43.79
CA SER A 83 -13.14 -19.76 42.43
C SER A 83 -12.04 -19.37 41.42
N ALA A 84 -12.07 -20.02 40.26
CA ALA A 84 -11.17 -19.68 39.16
C ALA A 84 -11.84 -18.63 38.27
N HIS A 85 -11.46 -17.37 38.47
CA HIS A 85 -11.83 -16.29 37.55
C HIS A 85 -10.88 -16.30 36.36
N HIS A 86 -11.42 -16.06 35.15
CA HIS A 86 -10.65 -16.13 33.92
C HIS A 86 -10.74 -14.82 33.16
N LYS A 87 -9.57 -14.23 32.90
CA LYS A 87 -9.44 -13.05 32.05
C LYS A 87 -8.98 -13.46 30.66
N HIS A 88 -9.71 -13.03 29.63
CA HIS A 88 -9.38 -13.35 28.23
C HIS A 88 -8.76 -12.14 27.56
N HIS A 89 -7.53 -12.27 27.09
CA HIS A 89 -6.85 -11.26 26.28
C HIS A 89 -6.86 -11.71 24.82
N ALA A 90 -7.42 -10.89 23.93
CA ALA A 90 -7.47 -11.19 22.50
C ALA A 90 -7.00 -10.01 21.65
N SER A 91 -6.36 -10.32 20.52
CA SER A 91 -6.03 -9.33 19.49
C SER A 91 -6.10 -9.94 18.09
N ILE A 92 -6.37 -9.10 17.11
CA ILE A 92 -6.24 -9.41 15.69
C ILE A 92 -5.15 -8.51 15.13
N GLU A 93 -4.02 -9.10 14.74
CA GLU A 93 -2.96 -8.42 14.00
C GLU A 93 -3.35 -8.36 12.52
N LEU A 94 -3.25 -7.20 11.89
CA LEU A 94 -3.62 -6.93 10.50
C LEU A 94 -2.41 -6.40 9.73
N ALA A 95 -2.08 -7.02 8.60
CA ALA A 95 -0.92 -6.66 7.79
C ALA A 95 -1.21 -5.44 6.90
N GLU A 96 -0.67 -4.28 7.28
CA GLU A 96 -0.91 -3.01 6.61
C GLU A 96 -0.52 -3.01 5.13
N LYS A 97 0.53 -3.76 4.76
CA LYS A 97 1.03 -3.83 3.39
C LYS A 97 0.25 -4.81 2.50
N VAL A 98 -0.49 -5.72 3.11
CA VAL A 98 -1.22 -6.79 2.40
C VAL A 98 -2.68 -6.42 2.25
N ILE A 99 -3.26 -5.70 3.21
CA ILE A 99 -4.63 -5.21 3.20
C ILE A 99 -4.70 -3.85 2.52
N ASP A 100 -5.07 -3.82 1.25
CA ASP A 100 -5.07 -2.63 0.40
C ASP A 100 -6.45 -2.21 -0.12
N ASP A 101 -7.49 -2.96 0.23
CA ASP A 101 -8.89 -2.68 -0.09
C ASP A 101 -9.85 -3.18 1.00
N GLU A 102 -11.10 -2.71 0.94
CA GLU A 102 -12.15 -3.01 1.91
C GLU A 102 -12.59 -4.48 1.88
N ASP A 103 -12.79 -5.07 0.70
CA ASP A 103 -13.22 -6.47 0.57
C ASP A 103 -12.21 -7.41 1.23
N ARG A 104 -10.92 -7.11 1.08
CA ARG A 104 -9.85 -7.84 1.73
C ARG A 104 -9.85 -7.64 3.24
N LEU A 105 -10.02 -6.41 3.71
CA LEU A 105 -10.07 -6.11 5.14
C LEU A 105 -11.16 -6.93 5.83
N ILE A 106 -12.39 -6.89 5.31
CA ILE A 106 -13.52 -7.61 5.90
C ILE A 106 -13.30 -9.13 5.86
N ASN A 107 -12.78 -9.68 4.76
CA ASN A 107 -12.52 -11.12 4.68
C ASN A 107 -11.43 -11.58 5.66
N VAL A 108 -10.39 -10.77 5.85
CA VAL A 108 -9.32 -11.06 6.83
C VAL A 108 -9.89 -11.01 8.24
N ILE A 109 -10.60 -9.95 8.62
CA ILE A 109 -11.21 -9.85 9.97
C ILE A 109 -12.18 -11.00 10.22
N ALA A 110 -13.02 -11.36 9.24
CA ALA A 110 -13.93 -12.49 9.35
C ALA A 110 -13.20 -13.82 9.62
N HIS A 111 -12.07 -14.04 8.94
CA HIS A 111 -11.23 -15.23 9.16
C HIS A 111 -10.61 -15.23 10.56
N GLU A 112 -9.97 -14.12 10.97
CA GLU A 112 -9.34 -14.02 12.28
C GLU A 112 -10.38 -14.08 13.42
N PHE A 113 -11.58 -13.58 13.20
CA PHE A 113 -12.70 -13.72 14.12
C PHE A 113 -13.14 -15.19 14.27
N CYS A 114 -13.15 -15.97 13.19
CA CYS A 114 -13.40 -17.42 13.29
C CYS A 114 -12.34 -18.13 14.14
N HIS A 115 -11.09 -17.67 14.13
CA HIS A 115 -10.08 -18.18 15.05
C HIS A 115 -10.40 -17.82 16.50
N LEU A 116 -10.74 -16.56 16.80
CA LEU A 116 -11.11 -16.15 18.16
C LEU A 116 -12.31 -16.94 18.70
N THR A 117 -13.37 -17.13 17.90
CA THR A 117 -14.53 -17.95 18.30
C THR A 117 -14.14 -19.41 18.56
N ASN A 118 -13.30 -19.99 17.71
CA ASN A 118 -12.78 -21.34 17.91
C ASN A 118 -12.01 -21.49 19.24
N PHE A 119 -11.14 -20.51 19.54
CA PHE A 119 -10.33 -20.51 20.76
C PHE A 119 -11.16 -20.26 22.03
N MET A 120 -12.05 -19.27 21.98
CA MET A 120 -12.70 -18.72 23.17
C MET A 120 -14.04 -19.38 23.51
N ILE A 121 -14.77 -19.83 22.49
CA ILE A 121 -16.12 -20.41 22.64
C ILE A 121 -16.05 -21.92 22.48
N SER A 122 -15.46 -22.41 21.39
CA SER A 122 -15.32 -23.86 21.16
C SER A 122 -14.20 -24.49 22.01
N ASN A 123 -13.32 -23.67 22.61
CA ASN A 123 -12.17 -24.09 23.41
C ASN A 123 -11.21 -25.06 22.67
N VAL A 124 -11.12 -24.94 21.35
CA VAL A 124 -10.21 -25.73 20.49
C VAL A 124 -8.98 -24.90 20.16
N ARG A 125 -7.76 -25.40 20.44
CA ARG A 125 -6.51 -24.62 20.34
C ARG A 125 -5.43 -25.27 19.47
N ASP A 126 -5.47 -26.58 19.35
CA ASP A 126 -4.50 -27.44 18.69
C ASP A 126 -4.86 -27.73 17.22
N ASN A 127 -6.13 -27.55 16.84
CA ASN A 127 -6.61 -27.70 15.48
C ASN A 127 -7.27 -26.40 14.94
N PRO A 128 -6.47 -25.39 14.56
CA PRO A 128 -6.96 -24.04 14.28
C PRO A 128 -7.93 -23.94 13.09
N HIS A 129 -7.88 -24.89 12.15
CA HIS A 129 -8.78 -24.97 10.99
C HIS A 129 -9.59 -26.29 10.95
N GLY A 130 -9.86 -26.84 12.13
CA GLY A 130 -10.60 -28.07 12.37
C GLY A 130 -12.10 -27.99 12.04
N LYS A 131 -12.89 -28.92 12.59
CA LYS A 131 -14.33 -29.00 12.35
C LYS A 131 -15.05 -27.73 12.83
N GLU A 132 -14.72 -27.30 14.04
CA GLU A 132 -15.32 -26.16 14.75
C GLU A 132 -15.02 -24.85 14.00
N PHE A 133 -13.77 -24.64 13.57
CA PHE A 133 -13.43 -23.52 12.71
C PHE A 133 -14.27 -23.50 11.43
N LYS A 134 -14.42 -24.65 10.76
CA LYS A 134 -15.23 -24.74 9.52
C LYS A 134 -16.70 -24.45 9.77
N GLU A 135 -17.23 -24.80 10.94
CA GLU A 135 -18.60 -24.46 11.34
C GLU A 135 -18.76 -22.95 11.55
N TRP A 136 -17.84 -22.31 12.27
CA TRP A 136 -17.80 -20.85 12.42
C TRP A 136 -17.64 -20.15 11.06
N ALA A 137 -16.72 -20.62 10.23
CA ALA A 137 -16.49 -20.09 8.89
C ALA A 137 -17.74 -20.17 8.01
N LYS A 138 -18.50 -21.28 8.05
CA LYS A 138 -19.79 -21.41 7.35
C LYS A 138 -20.82 -20.42 7.89
N LYS A 139 -20.91 -20.28 9.22
CA LYS A 139 -21.86 -19.35 9.86
C LYS A 139 -21.57 -17.90 9.47
N VAL A 140 -20.31 -17.48 9.54
CA VAL A 140 -19.84 -16.16 9.13
C VAL A 140 -20.08 -15.91 7.65
N SER A 141 -19.63 -16.82 6.79
CA SER A 141 -19.78 -16.67 5.32
C SER A 141 -21.25 -16.61 4.91
N ARG A 142 -22.14 -17.36 5.57
CA ARG A 142 -23.58 -17.30 5.30
C ARG A 142 -24.18 -15.95 5.72
N ALA A 143 -23.83 -15.44 6.90
CA ALA A 143 -24.39 -14.18 7.41
C ALA A 143 -23.91 -12.96 6.61
N PHE A 144 -22.66 -12.98 6.15
CA PHE A 144 -22.02 -11.84 5.50
C PHE A 144 -21.77 -12.02 3.99
N SER A 145 -22.45 -12.99 3.37
CA SER A 145 -22.33 -13.26 1.92
C SER A 145 -22.65 -12.02 1.06
N HIS A 146 -23.59 -11.18 1.52
CA HIS A 146 -23.97 -9.93 0.86
C HIS A 146 -22.83 -8.90 0.76
N ARG A 147 -21.77 -9.05 1.56
CA ARG A 147 -20.53 -8.24 1.53
C ARG A 147 -19.36 -9.02 0.94
N ASN A 148 -19.61 -10.08 0.16
CA ASN A 148 -18.57 -10.90 -0.45
C ASN A 148 -17.60 -11.53 0.58
N VAL A 149 -18.09 -11.86 1.77
CA VAL A 149 -17.33 -12.58 2.79
C VAL A 149 -17.40 -14.08 2.52
N ASN A 150 -16.23 -14.69 2.34
CA ASN A 150 -16.09 -16.14 2.18
C ASN A 150 -14.86 -16.64 2.95
N VAL A 151 -15.09 -17.13 4.16
CA VAL A 151 -14.03 -17.63 5.04
C VAL A 151 -13.66 -19.05 4.63
N THR A 152 -12.43 -19.23 4.17
CA THR A 152 -11.84 -20.55 3.89
C THR A 152 -10.68 -20.85 4.84
N THR A 153 -10.14 -22.06 4.82
CA THR A 153 -9.02 -22.46 5.70
C THR A 153 -7.66 -21.88 5.26
N LYS A 154 -7.59 -21.26 4.08
CA LYS A 154 -6.40 -20.60 3.57
C LYS A 154 -6.74 -19.18 3.17
N HIS A 155 -5.80 -18.27 3.36
CA HIS A 155 -5.90 -16.94 2.81
C HIS A 155 -5.72 -16.98 1.28
N ALA A 156 -6.81 -17.11 0.53
CA ALA A 156 -6.79 -17.12 -0.93
C ALA A 156 -6.99 -15.70 -1.49
N TYR A 157 -5.98 -14.84 -1.40
CA TYR A 157 -5.99 -13.55 -2.08
C TYR A 157 -4.68 -13.30 -2.84
N ALA A 158 -4.80 -12.61 -3.98
CA ALA A 158 -3.66 -12.18 -4.77
C ALA A 158 -2.98 -10.99 -4.06
N ILE A 159 -1.80 -11.21 -3.47
CA ILE A 159 -1.02 -10.14 -2.84
C ILE A 159 -0.47 -9.21 -3.92
N ASP A 160 -0.85 -7.93 -3.90
CA ASP A 160 -0.28 -6.95 -4.81
C ASP A 160 1.10 -6.50 -4.32
N TYR A 161 2.15 -7.07 -4.88
CA TYR A 161 3.52 -6.69 -4.51
C TYR A 161 3.92 -5.39 -5.19
N LYS A 162 4.46 -4.46 -4.40
CA LYS A 162 4.93 -3.15 -4.91
C LYS A 162 6.08 -3.32 -5.90
N TYR A 163 6.97 -4.27 -5.64
CA TYR A 163 8.13 -4.54 -6.47
C TYR A 163 8.15 -5.99 -6.95
N VAL A 164 8.46 -6.18 -8.23
CA VAL A 164 8.64 -7.51 -8.83
C VAL A 164 9.93 -7.46 -9.65
N TRP A 165 10.76 -8.49 -9.50
CA TRP A 165 11.90 -8.77 -10.36
C TRP A 165 11.70 -10.10 -11.05
N THR A 166 12.03 -10.15 -12.33
CA THR A 166 11.92 -11.36 -13.13
C THR A 166 13.32 -11.79 -13.55
N CYS A 167 13.61 -13.08 -13.42
CA CYS A 167 14.85 -13.63 -13.95
C CYS A 167 14.83 -13.59 -15.48
N VAL A 168 15.91 -13.10 -16.09
CA VAL A 168 16.00 -12.97 -17.56
C VAL A 168 16.07 -14.31 -18.29
N SER A 169 16.54 -15.38 -17.62
CA SER A 169 16.73 -16.70 -18.22
C SER A 169 15.53 -17.62 -17.97
N CYS A 170 15.20 -17.88 -16.70
CA CYS A 170 14.15 -18.84 -16.36
C CYS A 170 12.77 -18.22 -16.13
N GLY A 171 12.64 -16.89 -16.20
CA GLY A 171 11.36 -16.19 -16.01
C GLY A 171 10.82 -16.20 -14.57
N HIS A 172 11.54 -16.76 -13.60
CA HIS A 172 11.06 -16.81 -12.21
C HIS A 172 10.86 -15.40 -11.63
N GLU A 173 9.70 -15.18 -10.99
CA GLU A 173 9.34 -13.89 -10.40
C GLU A 173 9.65 -13.83 -8.90
N PHE A 174 10.43 -12.84 -8.52
CA PHE A 174 10.73 -12.48 -7.14
C PHE A 174 9.89 -11.26 -6.75
N LYS A 175 8.85 -11.48 -5.94
CA LYS A 175 7.89 -10.45 -5.54
C LYS A 175 8.20 -9.94 -4.12
N ARG A 176 8.23 -8.61 -3.92
CA ARG A 176 8.55 -7.95 -2.62
C ARG A 176 7.75 -6.67 -2.39
N HIS A 177 7.51 -6.35 -1.12
CA HIS A 177 6.88 -5.07 -0.73
C HIS A 177 7.90 -3.91 -0.57
N SER A 178 9.19 -4.21 -0.46
CA SER A 178 10.30 -3.24 -0.41
C SER A 178 11.23 -3.39 -1.61
N LYS A 179 12.01 -2.35 -1.92
CA LYS A 179 13.03 -2.37 -2.99
C LYS A 179 14.32 -3.08 -2.53
N SER A 180 14.21 -4.32 -2.07
CA SER A 180 15.31 -5.04 -1.41
C SER A 180 16.23 -5.82 -2.34
N ILE A 181 15.79 -6.10 -3.58
CA ILE A 181 16.62 -6.80 -4.55
C ILE A 181 17.43 -5.76 -5.34
N ASP A 182 18.74 -5.81 -5.17
CA ASP A 182 19.72 -5.10 -5.99
C ASP A 182 20.23 -6.03 -7.10
N PRO A 183 19.85 -5.81 -8.37
CA PRO A 183 20.31 -6.62 -9.50
C PRO A 183 21.83 -6.68 -9.66
N THR A 184 22.59 -5.73 -9.11
CA THR A 184 24.06 -5.76 -9.17
C THR A 184 24.63 -6.83 -8.24
N LYS A 185 24.03 -7.00 -7.05
CA LYS A 185 24.50 -7.91 -5.99
C LYS A 185 23.79 -9.26 -5.96
N HIS A 186 22.53 -9.30 -6.36
CA HIS A 186 21.70 -10.50 -6.28
C HIS A 186 21.52 -11.15 -7.65
N ARG A 187 21.34 -12.47 -7.65
CA ARG A 187 21.12 -13.31 -8.84
C ARG A 187 20.01 -14.32 -8.58
N CYS A 188 19.48 -14.91 -9.65
CA CYS A 188 18.49 -15.97 -9.54
C CYS A 188 19.05 -17.16 -8.76
N GLY A 189 18.33 -17.64 -7.74
CA GLY A 189 18.77 -18.77 -6.93
C GLY A 189 18.97 -20.06 -7.74
N SER A 190 18.08 -20.30 -8.72
CA SER A 190 17.99 -21.53 -9.50
C SER A 190 18.97 -21.57 -10.68
N CYS A 191 19.03 -20.52 -11.50
CA CYS A 191 19.84 -20.51 -12.74
C CYS A 191 21.00 -19.50 -12.71
N LYS A 192 21.19 -18.77 -11.60
CA LYS A 192 22.25 -17.76 -11.39
C LYS A 192 22.26 -16.58 -12.36
N SER A 193 21.31 -16.49 -13.29
CA SER A 193 21.16 -15.36 -14.21
C SER A 193 20.67 -14.08 -13.51
N GLU A 194 20.76 -12.97 -14.25
CA GLU A 194 20.38 -11.64 -13.77
C GLU A 194 18.87 -11.51 -13.49
N LEU A 195 18.55 -10.55 -12.61
CA LEU A 195 17.19 -10.21 -12.22
C LEU A 195 16.87 -8.79 -12.70
N VAL A 196 15.79 -8.61 -13.44
CA VAL A 196 15.33 -7.29 -13.90
C VAL A 196 14.07 -6.88 -13.16
N GLN A 197 14.02 -5.64 -12.66
CA GLN A 197 12.82 -5.13 -11.99
C GLN A 197 11.71 -4.87 -13.03
N THR A 198 10.64 -5.66 -12.98
CA THR A 198 9.48 -5.60 -13.87
C THR A 198 8.33 -4.75 -13.30
N LYS A 199 8.21 -4.63 -11.98
CA LYS A 199 7.25 -3.74 -11.30
C LYS A 199 7.92 -2.91 -10.19
N PRO A 200 7.62 -1.60 -10.07
CA PRO A 200 7.17 -0.75 -11.19
C PRO A 200 8.23 -0.80 -12.32
N ALA A 201 7.79 -0.66 -13.57
CA ALA A 201 8.69 -0.63 -14.71
C ALA A 201 9.74 0.46 -14.49
N VAL A 202 11.01 0.07 -14.43
CA VAL A 202 12.10 1.03 -14.29
C VAL A 202 12.16 1.80 -15.59
N ARG A 203 11.91 3.11 -15.53
CA ARG A 203 12.19 4.00 -16.66
C ARG A 203 13.69 3.90 -16.92
N ARG A 204 14.09 3.14 -17.95
CA ARG A 204 15.47 3.17 -18.44
C ARG A 204 15.72 4.63 -18.82
N LYS A 205 16.65 5.29 -18.13
CA LYS A 205 17.23 6.53 -18.67
C LYS A 205 17.85 6.08 -19.98
N ASP A 206 17.27 6.53 -21.08
CA ASP A 206 17.86 6.33 -22.40
C ASP A 206 19.30 6.89 -22.32
N PRO A 207 20.34 6.05 -22.51
CA PRO A 207 21.72 6.50 -22.43
C PRO A 207 22.06 7.55 -23.49
N ASN A 208 21.24 7.69 -24.54
CA ASN A 208 21.35 8.74 -25.55
C ASN A 208 20.56 10.01 -25.21
N LYS A 209 19.70 9.97 -24.19
CA LYS A 209 18.94 11.14 -23.75
C LYS A 209 19.77 11.94 -22.76
N GLY A 210 20.48 12.93 -23.30
CA GLY A 210 21.26 13.89 -22.52
C GLY A 210 20.46 14.58 -21.41
N PRO A 211 21.15 15.33 -20.52
CA PRO A 211 20.51 16.01 -19.41
C PRO A 211 19.33 16.87 -19.89
N ASN A 212 18.21 16.80 -19.17
CA ASN A 212 17.04 17.64 -19.42
C ASN A 212 17.47 19.13 -19.36
N GLY A 213 16.84 20.02 -20.12
CA GLY A 213 17.10 21.46 -20.09
C GLY A 213 17.10 22.06 -18.68
N TYR A 214 16.27 21.53 -17.76
CA TYR A 214 16.32 21.93 -16.35
C TYR A 214 17.64 21.52 -15.64
N GLN A 215 18.18 20.35 -15.96
CA GLN A 215 19.44 19.87 -15.37
C GLN A 215 20.64 20.67 -15.90
N VAL A 216 20.60 21.05 -17.19
CA VAL A 216 21.59 21.96 -17.79
C VAL A 216 21.51 23.32 -17.12
N PHE A 217 20.32 23.92 -17.07
CA PHE A 217 20.10 25.21 -16.42
C PHE A 217 20.55 25.21 -14.96
N MET A 218 20.20 24.16 -14.21
CA MET A 218 20.63 24.01 -12.82
C MET A 218 22.16 23.94 -12.71
N LYS A 219 22.85 23.18 -13.58
CA LYS A 219 24.32 23.11 -13.55
C LYS A 219 24.97 24.46 -13.82
N GLU A 220 24.43 25.24 -14.75
CA GLU A 220 24.96 26.54 -15.15
C GLU A 220 24.65 27.66 -14.14
N ASN A 221 23.45 27.65 -13.55
CA ASN A 221 22.94 28.78 -12.77
C ASN A 221 22.98 28.56 -11.26
N PHE A 222 23.10 27.31 -10.77
CA PHE A 222 22.97 27.02 -9.34
C PHE A 222 24.02 27.74 -8.48
N GLN A 223 25.29 27.79 -8.92
CA GLN A 223 26.33 28.48 -8.15
C GLN A 223 26.10 29.99 -8.11
N ARG A 224 25.61 30.58 -9.21
CA ARG A 224 25.22 31.99 -9.25
C ARG A 224 24.08 32.26 -8.27
N ILE A 225 22.98 31.51 -8.38
CA ILE A 225 21.80 31.66 -7.54
C ILE A 225 22.14 31.43 -6.06
N LYS A 226 23.00 30.45 -5.75
CA LYS A 226 23.45 30.18 -4.37
C LYS A 226 24.23 31.35 -3.77
N ARG A 227 25.09 31.99 -4.55
CA ARG A 227 25.88 33.15 -4.10
C ARG A 227 25.01 34.41 -3.96
N GLU A 228 24.10 34.65 -4.89
CA GLU A 228 23.14 35.77 -4.82
C GLU A 228 22.10 35.60 -3.69
N ASN A 229 21.93 34.37 -3.20
CA ASN A 229 20.99 34.04 -2.14
C ASN A 229 21.72 33.39 -0.94
N GLU A 230 22.90 33.90 -0.63
CA GLU A 230 23.68 33.46 0.52
C GLU A 230 22.88 33.63 1.83
N GLY A 231 22.90 32.61 2.68
CA GLY A 231 22.10 32.57 3.92
C GLY A 231 20.69 31.97 3.79
N LYS A 232 20.17 31.72 2.58
CA LYS A 232 18.90 31.00 2.41
C LYS A 232 19.04 29.49 2.56
N SER A 233 17.95 28.82 2.96
CA SER A 233 17.94 27.37 3.06
C SER A 233 18.05 26.73 1.67
N HIS A 234 18.57 25.49 1.62
CA HIS A 234 18.66 24.75 0.36
C HIS A 234 17.30 24.59 -0.34
N LYS A 235 16.22 24.46 0.44
CA LYS A 235 14.84 24.39 -0.08
C LYS A 235 14.46 25.67 -0.83
N ASP A 236 14.76 26.83 -0.25
CA ASP A 236 14.42 28.13 -0.85
C ASP A 236 15.27 28.40 -2.10
N ILE A 237 16.55 28.01 -2.08
CA ILE A 237 17.44 28.08 -3.25
C ILE A 237 16.87 27.24 -4.40
N MET A 238 16.41 26.01 -4.13
CA MET A 238 15.82 25.14 -5.16
C MET A 238 14.50 25.71 -5.72
N GLU A 239 13.71 26.40 -4.89
CA GLU A 239 12.50 27.08 -5.34
C GLU A 239 12.81 28.25 -6.28
N ILE A 240 13.85 29.04 -5.98
CA ILE A 240 14.33 30.13 -6.82
C ILE A 240 14.84 29.61 -8.16
N VAL A 241 15.66 28.56 -8.17
CA VAL A 241 16.13 27.88 -9.39
C VAL A 241 14.95 27.43 -10.26
N GLY A 242 13.91 26.86 -9.65
CA GLY A 242 12.70 26.43 -10.37
C GLY A 242 11.93 27.60 -11.00
N ARG A 243 11.87 28.74 -10.31
CA ARG A 243 11.20 29.96 -10.79
C ARG A 243 11.95 30.58 -11.97
N GLU A 244 13.26 30.78 -11.82
CA GLU A 244 14.10 31.37 -12.87
C GLU A 244 14.13 30.49 -14.14
N TYR A 245 14.10 29.16 -13.99
CA TYR A 245 14.01 28.27 -15.15
C TYR A 245 12.69 28.45 -15.92
N LYS A 246 11.55 28.61 -15.22
CA LYS A 246 10.26 28.86 -15.87
C LYS A 246 10.26 30.19 -16.62
N GLU A 247 10.81 31.23 -16.00
CA GLU A 247 10.92 32.56 -16.62
C GLU A 247 11.82 32.52 -17.86
N THR A 248 12.95 31.80 -17.77
CA THR A 248 13.87 31.62 -18.90
C THR A 248 13.19 30.86 -20.05
N LYS A 249 12.40 29.82 -19.74
CA LYS A 249 11.60 29.09 -20.73
C LYS A 249 10.57 29.99 -21.42
N ILE A 250 9.88 30.86 -20.66
CA ILE A 250 8.90 31.80 -21.21
C ILE A 250 9.58 32.86 -22.09
N LYS A 251 10.74 33.38 -21.66
CA LYS A 251 11.54 34.35 -22.44
C LYS A 251 12.07 33.74 -23.74
N GLN A 252 12.56 32.51 -23.69
CA GLN A 252 13.01 31.78 -24.89
C GLN A 252 11.87 31.53 -25.87
N ALA A 253 10.67 31.14 -25.39
CA ALA A 253 9.51 30.97 -26.26
C ALA A 253 9.13 32.28 -26.98
N LYS A 254 9.08 33.40 -26.24
CA LYS A 254 8.78 34.72 -26.81
C LYS A 254 9.85 35.20 -27.80
N GLN A 255 11.13 34.89 -27.60
CA GLN A 255 12.20 35.24 -28.54
C GLN A 255 12.08 34.48 -29.86
N VAL A 256 11.74 33.20 -29.80
CA VAL A 256 11.53 32.38 -31.00
C VAL A 256 10.33 32.89 -31.81
N ASP A 257 9.23 33.27 -31.14
CA ASP A 257 8.05 33.85 -31.80
C ASP A 257 8.38 35.17 -32.53
N VAL A 258 9.27 36.00 -31.95
CA VAL A 258 9.70 37.27 -32.54
C VAL A 258 10.65 37.06 -33.72
N GLU A 259 11.60 36.12 -33.63
CA GLU A 259 12.50 35.78 -34.74
C GLU A 259 11.77 35.17 -35.93
N ASP A 260 10.78 34.30 -35.68
CA ASP A 260 9.99 33.67 -36.74
C ASP A 260 9.07 34.70 -37.43
N GLY A 261 8.50 35.63 -36.66
CA GLY A 261 7.79 36.79 -37.20
C GLY A 261 8.66 37.70 -38.06
N LEU A 262 9.91 37.98 -37.62
CA LEU A 262 10.84 38.83 -38.37
C LEU A 262 11.31 38.17 -39.67
N ARG A 263 11.54 36.85 -39.67
CA ARG A 263 11.82 36.05 -40.89
C ARG A 263 10.65 36.05 -41.86
N GLY A 264 9.42 35.95 -41.35
CA GLY A 264 8.21 36.03 -42.19
C GLY A 264 8.08 37.36 -42.92
N VAL A 265 8.36 38.47 -42.22
CA VAL A 265 8.33 39.82 -42.80
C VAL A 265 9.44 40.02 -43.83
N THR A 266 10.68 39.59 -43.55
CA THR A 266 11.80 39.72 -44.52
C THR A 266 11.52 38.95 -45.81
N ARG A 267 10.94 37.75 -45.71
CA ARG A 267 10.58 36.95 -46.88
C ARG A 267 9.45 37.56 -47.71
N ALA A 268 8.51 38.25 -47.06
CA ALA A 268 7.44 38.98 -47.75
C ALA A 268 7.96 40.24 -48.45
N VAL A 269 8.93 40.94 -47.86
CA VAL A 269 9.56 42.13 -48.47
C VAL A 269 10.40 41.75 -49.69
N GLU A 270 11.18 40.66 -49.62
CA GLU A 270 11.97 40.16 -50.77
C GLU A 270 11.09 39.76 -51.96
N ALA A 271 9.90 39.20 -51.70
CA ALA A 271 8.96 38.84 -52.76
C ALA A 271 8.36 40.06 -53.48
N VAL A 272 8.12 41.16 -52.77
CA VAL A 272 7.55 42.41 -53.34
C VAL A 272 8.59 43.20 -54.14
N THR A 273 9.88 43.08 -53.81
CA THR A 273 10.97 43.79 -54.52
C THR A 273 11.38 43.16 -55.86
N LEU A 274 10.90 41.95 -56.17
CA LEU A 274 11.21 41.24 -57.43
C LEU A 274 10.12 41.41 -58.51
N GLU A 275 9.02 42.10 -58.19
CA GLU A 275 7.88 42.32 -59.10
C GLU A 275 7.80 43.75 -59.69
N ASN A 276 8.83 44.58 -59.53
CA ASN A 276 8.93 45.93 -60.14
C ASN A 276 10.18 46.10 -61.00
#